data_AF-A0A7R8CZR7-F1
#
_entry.id   AF-A0A7R8CZR7-F1
#
_cell.length_a   1.000
_cell.length_b   1.000
_cell.length_c   1.000
_cell.angle_alpha   90.00
_cell.angle_beta   90.00
_cell.angle_gamma   90.00
#
_symmetry.space_group_name_H-M   'P 1'
#
loop_
_entity.id
_entity.type
_entity.pdbx_description
1 polymer ?
#
loop_
_entity_poly.entity_id
_entity_poly.type
_entity_poly.pdbx_seq_one_letter_code
_entity_poly.pdbx_strand_id
1 'polypeptide(L)'
;MELIMNTRAIYWKGNAKDVKISGTFTNWKSQDMKNISGTDSWISPVPFLSEDEEHEYKFLVDGNWIHDPDKPTKPNSLGTLNNVIERKTPSEVSMIEVERKFNVPDCYESLMERHGFKNMMGFERDEELCDIYYDSDRYDLMKEDYWLRWRNGDWELKYPVGVHPTGSTLYHETSNVRDIVSKLQILIPQKNNQIGEIEMVVKEKSEVPEASKKIDSIARQLNFKKLNLTFAASKITSPIEN
;
A
#
# COMPACT_ATOMS: atom_id res chain seq x y z
N MET A 1 1.88 -25.28 8.04
CA MET A 1 2.84 -24.21 8.35
C MET A 1 2.50 -23.06 7.41
N GLU A 2 1.52 -22.25 7.79
CA GLU A 2 1.08 -21.11 6.98
C GLU A 2 1.97 -19.92 7.30
N LEU A 3 2.90 -19.61 6.39
CA LEU A 3 3.55 -18.31 6.38
C LEU A 3 2.58 -17.34 5.70
N ILE A 4 1.94 -16.47 6.49
CA ILE A 4 1.28 -15.27 5.96
C ILE A 4 2.41 -14.33 5.50
N MET A 5 2.32 -13.90 4.24
CA MET A 5 3.42 -13.41 3.43
C MET A 5 3.45 -11.88 3.33
N ASN A 6 4.58 -11.28 3.70
CA ASN A 6 4.95 -9.89 3.41
C ASN A 6 5.02 -9.65 1.90
N THR A 7 3.91 -9.32 1.23
CA THR A 7 3.95 -9.27 -0.24
C THR A 7 4.52 -7.94 -0.73
N ARG A 8 5.85 -7.85 -0.91
CA ARG A 8 6.43 -6.91 -1.89
C ARG A 8 6.09 -7.45 -3.29
N ALA A 9 5.94 -6.58 -4.28
CA ALA A 9 5.72 -7.01 -5.65
C ALA A 9 6.67 -6.28 -6.60
N ILE A 10 7.21 -7.01 -7.57
CA ILE A 10 8.00 -6.44 -8.65
C ILE A 10 7.12 -6.32 -9.87
N TYR A 11 7.17 -5.15 -10.49
CA TYR A 11 6.40 -4.83 -11.68
C TYR A 11 7.30 -4.74 -12.90
N TRP A 12 6.78 -5.18 -14.04
CA TRP A 12 7.37 -4.92 -15.34
C TRP A 12 6.32 -4.28 -16.24
N LYS A 13 6.69 -3.19 -16.92
CA LYS A 13 5.81 -2.46 -17.83
C LYS A 13 6.29 -2.65 -19.26
N GLY A 14 5.42 -3.18 -20.09
CA GLY A 14 5.63 -3.35 -21.52
C GLY A 14 4.61 -4.31 -22.14
N ASN A 15 4.44 -4.17 -23.44
CA ASN A 15 3.64 -5.10 -24.22
C ASN A 15 4.47 -6.36 -24.49
N ALA A 16 4.03 -7.50 -23.97
CA ALA A 16 4.67 -8.81 -24.10
C ALA A 16 3.62 -9.91 -24.05
N LYS A 17 3.99 -11.13 -24.45
CA LYS A 17 3.12 -12.32 -24.38
C LYS A 17 3.47 -13.23 -23.20
N ASP A 18 4.75 -13.31 -22.86
CA ASP A 18 5.28 -14.10 -21.75
C ASP A 18 6.33 -13.28 -20.99
N VAL A 19 6.14 -13.16 -19.67
CA VAL A 19 7.07 -12.43 -18.80
C VAL A 19 7.37 -13.29 -17.60
N LYS A 20 8.66 -13.52 -17.35
CA LYS A 20 9.15 -14.22 -16.16
C LYS A 20 10.16 -13.35 -15.43
N ILE A 21 10.32 -13.61 -14.14
CA ILE A 21 11.33 -12.97 -13.30
C ILE A 21 12.27 -14.03 -12.70
N SER A 22 13.56 -13.70 -12.65
CA SER A 22 14.58 -14.44 -11.92
C SER A 22 15.37 -13.47 -11.05
N GLY A 23 15.70 -13.86 -9.83
CA GLY A 23 16.55 -13.05 -8.97
C GLY A 23 17.08 -13.82 -7.78
N THR A 24 17.78 -13.14 -6.87
CA THR A 24 18.30 -13.71 -5.62
C THR A 24 17.19 -14.42 -4.83
N PHE A 25 16.01 -13.81 -4.72
CA PHE A 25 14.83 -14.35 -4.04
C PHE A 25 14.17 -15.56 -4.72
N THR A 26 14.52 -15.89 -5.97
CA THR A 26 14.08 -17.12 -6.65
C THR A 26 15.21 -18.13 -6.83
N ASN A 27 16.39 -17.89 -6.24
CA ASN A 27 17.62 -18.61 -6.56
C ASN A 27 17.87 -18.68 -8.08
N TRP A 28 17.61 -17.57 -8.77
CA TRP A 28 17.71 -17.40 -10.21
C TRP A 28 16.85 -18.33 -11.07
N LYS A 29 15.93 -19.10 -10.48
CA LYS A 29 14.94 -19.87 -11.22
C LYS A 29 13.86 -18.93 -11.77
N SER A 30 13.51 -19.08 -13.04
CA SER A 30 12.49 -18.26 -13.69
C SER A 30 11.10 -18.58 -13.16
N GLN A 31 10.37 -17.55 -12.77
CA GLN A 31 8.98 -17.64 -12.29
C GLN A 31 8.08 -16.77 -13.15
N ASP A 32 6.91 -17.29 -13.53
CA ASP A 32 5.97 -16.57 -14.38
C ASP A 32 5.40 -15.36 -13.63
N MET A 33 5.34 -14.22 -14.33
CA MET A 33 4.66 -13.02 -13.85
C MET A 33 3.20 -13.05 -14.30
N LYS A 34 2.30 -12.46 -13.50
CA LYS A 34 0.90 -12.34 -13.87
C LYS A 34 0.68 -11.06 -14.67
N ASN A 35 0.06 -11.15 -15.84
CA ASN A 35 -0.40 -9.96 -16.56
C ASN A 35 -1.50 -9.25 -15.76
N ILE A 36 -1.38 -7.94 -15.64
CA ILE A 36 -2.38 -7.09 -15.00
C ILE A 36 -3.43 -6.78 -16.07
N SER A 37 -4.57 -7.47 -15.97
CA SER A 37 -5.65 -7.43 -16.95
C SER A 37 -6.01 -6.01 -17.36
N GLY A 38 -6.03 -5.76 -18.68
CA GLY A 38 -6.37 -4.46 -19.25
C GLY A 38 -5.24 -3.44 -19.24
N THR A 39 -4.01 -3.86 -18.94
CA THR A 39 -2.82 -3.01 -18.98
C THR A 39 -1.65 -3.72 -19.67
N ASP A 40 -0.65 -2.96 -20.10
CA ASP A 40 0.65 -3.49 -20.55
C ASP A 40 1.61 -3.69 -19.36
N SER A 41 1.10 -4.19 -18.23
CA SER A 41 1.89 -4.37 -17.01
C SER A 41 1.80 -5.80 -16.48
N TRP A 42 2.86 -6.21 -15.81
CA TRP A 42 3.04 -7.54 -15.25
C TRP A 42 3.49 -7.43 -13.80
N ILE A 43 3.02 -8.34 -12.95
CA ILE A 43 3.29 -8.33 -11.52
C ILE A 43 3.79 -9.69 -11.04
N SER A 44 4.79 -9.67 -10.17
CA SER A 44 5.25 -10.84 -9.42
C SER A 44 5.30 -10.52 -7.92
N PRO A 45 4.44 -11.15 -7.11
CA PRO A 45 4.58 -11.19 -5.67
C PRO A 45 5.92 -11.81 -5.24
N VAL A 46 6.69 -11.10 -4.43
CA VAL A 46 7.98 -11.53 -3.86
C VAL A 46 7.90 -11.47 -2.33
N PRO A 47 7.32 -12.49 -1.69
CA PRO A 47 6.93 -12.45 -0.27
C PRO A 47 8.10 -12.51 0.73
N PHE A 48 9.29 -12.88 0.25
CA PHE A 48 10.49 -13.08 1.08
C PHE A 48 11.63 -12.14 0.65
N LEU A 49 11.27 -10.97 0.16
CA LEU A 49 12.24 -9.96 -0.25
C LEU A 49 12.66 -9.15 0.98
N SER A 50 13.83 -9.43 1.52
CA SER A 50 14.34 -8.75 2.71
C SER A 50 14.51 -7.25 2.45
N GLU A 51 14.33 -6.43 3.49
CA GLU A 51 14.54 -4.99 3.39
C GLU A 51 15.98 -4.59 3.66
N ASP A 52 16.74 -5.39 4.42
CA ASP A 52 18.11 -5.13 4.86
C ASP A 52 19.20 -5.75 3.96
N GLU A 53 18.78 -6.48 2.92
CA GLU A 53 19.66 -7.10 1.93
C GLU A 53 19.51 -6.44 0.56
N GLU A 54 20.62 -6.45 -0.20
CA GLU A 54 20.59 -6.10 -1.62
C GLU A 54 20.09 -7.30 -2.42
N HIS A 55 19.21 -7.06 -3.39
CA HIS A 55 18.66 -8.12 -4.23
C HIS A 55 18.82 -7.79 -5.70
N GLU A 56 19.40 -8.72 -6.46
CA GLU A 56 19.53 -8.63 -7.91
C GLU A 56 18.44 -9.43 -8.61
N TYR A 57 17.93 -8.90 -9.72
CA TYR A 57 16.91 -9.57 -10.53
C TYR A 57 16.99 -9.20 -12.01
N LYS A 58 16.32 -10.00 -12.84
CA LYS A 58 16.22 -9.80 -14.29
C LYS A 58 14.92 -10.39 -14.82
N PHE A 59 14.43 -9.83 -15.92
CA PHE A 59 13.22 -10.31 -16.59
C PHE A 59 13.58 -11.17 -17.81
N LEU A 60 12.81 -12.22 -18.04
CA LEU A 60 12.78 -12.97 -19.29
C LEU A 60 11.47 -12.63 -20.00
N VAL A 61 11.55 -11.80 -21.03
CA VAL A 61 10.39 -11.28 -21.77
C VAL A 61 10.39 -11.81 -23.19
N ASP A 62 9.35 -12.54 -23.54
CA ASP A 62 9.21 -13.21 -24.84
C ASP A 62 10.49 -13.98 -25.26
N GLY A 63 11.11 -14.65 -24.29
CA GLY A 63 12.34 -15.42 -24.46
C GLY A 63 13.65 -14.63 -24.39
N ASN A 64 13.61 -13.32 -24.16
CA ASN A 64 14.79 -12.45 -24.10
C ASN A 64 15.08 -11.92 -22.69
N TRP A 65 16.34 -11.98 -22.26
CA TRP A 65 16.76 -11.45 -20.97
C TRP A 65 16.90 -9.93 -21.00
N ILE A 66 16.04 -9.23 -20.27
CA ILE A 66 16.02 -7.76 -20.22
C ILE A 66 16.06 -7.25 -18.77
N HIS A 67 16.54 -6.03 -18.60
CA HIS A 67 16.41 -5.26 -17.37
C HIS A 67 15.49 -4.07 -17.63
N ASP A 68 14.87 -3.54 -16.58
CA ASP A 68 14.15 -2.28 -16.62
C ASP A 68 15.17 -1.10 -16.61
N PRO A 69 15.23 -0.27 -17.67
CA PRO A 69 16.19 0.84 -17.75
C PRO A 69 15.89 1.97 -16.75
N ASP A 70 14.68 2.03 -16.20
CA ASP A 70 14.26 3.07 -15.25
C ASP A 70 14.54 2.69 -13.79
N LYS A 71 15.20 1.54 -13.56
CA LYS A 71 15.53 1.02 -12.22
C LYS A 71 17.04 0.94 -12.02
N PRO A 72 17.53 0.97 -10.77
CA PRO A 72 18.95 0.75 -10.48
C PRO A 72 19.43 -0.57 -11.11
N THR A 73 20.67 -0.56 -11.61
CA THR A 73 21.28 -1.72 -12.28
C THR A 73 22.72 -1.94 -11.83
N LYS A 74 23.20 -3.17 -12.03
CA LYS A 74 24.57 -3.58 -11.73
C LYS A 74 25.06 -4.60 -12.76
N PRO A 75 26.36 -4.56 -13.15
CA PRO A 75 26.95 -5.57 -14.03
C PRO A 75 26.95 -6.95 -13.39
N ASN A 76 26.59 -7.98 -14.16
CA ASN A 76 26.69 -9.37 -13.77
C ASN A 76 27.89 -10.08 -14.39
N SER A 77 28.15 -11.31 -13.95
CA SER A 77 29.29 -12.13 -14.41
C SER A 77 29.23 -12.53 -15.88
N LEU A 78 28.09 -12.35 -16.55
CA LEU A 78 27.88 -12.63 -17.97
C LEU A 78 28.08 -11.38 -18.85
N GLY A 79 28.53 -10.25 -18.29
CA GLY A 79 28.75 -9.01 -19.02
C GLY A 79 27.46 -8.28 -19.41
N THR A 80 26.33 -8.60 -18.76
CA THR A 80 25.06 -7.90 -18.93
C THR A 80 24.64 -7.22 -17.63
N LEU A 81 23.54 -6.46 -17.64
CA LEU A 81 23.01 -5.81 -16.45
C LEU A 81 21.88 -6.62 -15.81
N ASN A 82 21.89 -6.66 -14.47
CA ASN A 82 20.75 -7.01 -13.62
C ASN A 82 20.16 -5.72 -13.04
N ASN A 83 18.86 -5.70 -12.77
CA ASN A 83 18.29 -4.70 -11.89
C ASN A 83 18.62 -4.99 -10.43
N VAL A 84 18.63 -3.95 -9.60
CA VAL A 84 18.98 -4.02 -8.18
C VAL A 84 17.88 -3.38 -7.34
N ILE A 85 17.48 -4.08 -6.28
CA ILE A 85 16.76 -3.52 -5.13
C ILE A 85 17.80 -3.31 -4.05
N GLU A 86 18.06 -2.04 -3.73
CA GLU A 86 19.03 -1.65 -2.72
C GLU A 86 18.54 -2.04 -1.32
N ARG A 87 19.48 -2.43 -0.46
CA ARG A 87 19.17 -2.61 0.96
C ARG A 87 18.78 -1.26 1.58
N LYS A 88 17.77 -1.28 2.43
CA LYS A 88 17.41 -0.15 3.28
C LYS A 88 18.38 -0.04 4.45
N THR A 89 18.67 1.18 4.88
CA THR A 89 19.39 1.43 6.13
C THR A 89 18.51 1.09 7.34
N PRO A 90 19.07 0.85 8.54
CA PRO A 90 18.28 0.57 9.74
C PRO A 90 17.22 1.63 10.06
N SER A 91 17.45 2.88 9.65
CA SER A 91 16.48 3.99 9.78
C SER A 91 15.33 3.96 8.77
N GLU A 92 15.45 3.17 7.70
CA GLU A 92 14.47 3.07 6.61
C GLU A 92 13.71 1.73 6.63
N VAL A 93 14.23 0.73 7.35
CA VAL A 93 13.54 -0.55 7.55
C VAL A 93 12.28 -0.29 8.37
N SER A 94 11.14 -0.77 7.86
CA SER A 94 9.87 -0.65 8.57
C SER A 94 9.97 -1.36 9.92
N MET A 95 9.63 -0.67 11.01
CA MET A 95 9.61 -1.31 12.33
C MET A 95 8.52 -2.39 12.38
N ILE A 96 8.79 -3.47 13.11
CA ILE A 96 7.82 -4.54 13.36
C ILE A 96 7.15 -4.25 14.70
N GLU A 97 5.84 -4.10 14.67
CA GLU A 97 5.02 -4.05 15.87
C GLU A 97 4.71 -5.48 16.34
N VAL A 98 4.89 -5.73 17.65
CA VAL A 98 4.53 -7.00 18.29
C VAL A 98 3.34 -6.74 19.21
N GLU A 99 2.17 -7.26 18.84
CA GLU A 99 0.94 -7.06 19.61
C GLU A 99 0.54 -8.33 20.39
N ARG A 100 0.03 -8.16 21.61
CA ARG A 100 -0.61 -9.22 22.39
C ARG A 100 -1.69 -8.68 23.31
N LYS A 101 -2.82 -9.39 23.36
CA LYS A 101 -3.96 -9.06 24.21
C LYS A 101 -3.91 -9.85 25.52
N PHE A 102 -4.22 -9.20 26.63
CA PHE A 102 -4.18 -9.78 27.98
C PHE A 102 -5.46 -9.44 28.76
N ASN A 103 -5.83 -10.29 29.72
CA ASN A 103 -6.80 -9.92 30.73
C ASN A 103 -6.15 -8.96 31.72
N VAL A 104 -6.75 -7.78 31.92
CA VAL A 104 -6.22 -6.72 32.77
C VAL A 104 -6.79 -6.88 34.19
N PRO A 105 -5.95 -6.95 35.24
CA PRO A 105 -6.45 -7.02 36.61
C PRO A 105 -7.02 -5.68 37.07
N ASP A 106 -7.96 -5.70 38.01
CA ASP A 106 -8.62 -4.47 38.51
C ASP A 106 -7.63 -3.45 39.10
N CYS A 107 -6.48 -3.91 39.61
CA CYS A 107 -5.43 -3.07 40.20
C CYS A 107 -4.31 -2.67 39.22
N TYR A 108 -4.54 -2.75 37.90
CA TYR A 108 -3.50 -2.53 36.89
C TYR A 108 -2.81 -1.16 37.02
N GLU A 109 -3.53 -0.10 37.37
CA GLU A 109 -2.95 1.25 37.52
C GLU A 109 -1.84 1.28 38.57
N SER A 110 -2.11 0.75 39.77
CA SER A 110 -1.10 0.67 40.84
C SER A 110 0.06 -0.27 40.49
N LEU A 111 -0.19 -1.32 39.71
CA LEU A 111 0.88 -2.20 39.20
C LEU A 111 1.77 -1.46 38.20
N MET A 112 1.18 -0.72 37.25
CA MET A 112 1.91 0.10 36.28
C MET A 112 2.82 1.11 36.99
N GLU A 113 2.28 1.88 37.95
CA GLU A 113 3.05 2.86 38.73
C GLU A 113 4.20 2.21 39.51
N ARG A 114 3.94 1.08 40.19
CA ARG A 114 4.96 0.34 40.94
C ARG A 114 6.11 -0.13 40.03
N HIS A 115 5.82 -0.44 38.78
CA HIS A 115 6.80 -0.85 37.78
C HIS A 115 7.43 0.32 37.01
N GLY A 116 7.18 1.56 37.43
CA GLY A 116 7.80 2.76 36.86
C GLY A 116 7.14 3.27 35.59
N PHE A 117 6.00 2.72 35.20
CA PHE A 117 5.18 3.31 34.14
C PHE A 117 4.48 4.55 34.69
N LYS A 118 4.40 5.59 33.87
CA LYS A 118 3.71 6.84 34.22
C LYS A 118 2.42 6.91 33.42
N ASN A 119 1.33 7.28 34.09
CA ASN A 119 0.12 7.67 33.40
C ASN A 119 0.43 8.92 32.56
N MET A 120 0.04 8.91 31.28
CA MET A 120 0.24 10.03 30.37
C MET A 120 -0.74 11.19 30.64
N MET A 121 -1.75 10.98 31.50
CA MET A 121 -2.62 12.05 31.99
C MET A 121 -1.77 13.13 32.69
N GLY A 122 -1.64 14.30 32.04
CA GLY A 122 -0.91 15.45 32.57
C GLY A 122 0.23 15.99 31.71
N PHE A 123 0.54 15.36 30.56
CA PHE A 123 1.27 16.07 29.50
C PHE A 123 0.31 17.07 28.82
N GLU A 124 0.80 18.26 28.42
CA GLU A 124 -0.01 19.43 28.02
C GLU A 124 -0.96 19.24 26.82
N ARG A 125 -1.12 18.03 26.28
CA ARG A 125 -2.11 17.69 25.25
C ARG A 125 -2.58 16.26 25.48
N ASP A 126 -3.85 16.07 25.82
CA ASP A 126 -4.51 14.80 25.57
C ASP A 126 -4.49 14.60 24.05
N GLU A 127 -3.67 13.67 23.56
CA GLU A 127 -3.67 13.28 22.15
C GLU A 127 -4.83 12.32 21.93
N GLU A 128 -5.97 12.85 21.50
CA GLU A 128 -7.07 12.03 20.99
C GLU A 128 -6.63 11.35 19.69
N LEU A 129 -6.46 10.03 19.72
CA LEU A 129 -6.25 9.21 18.54
C LEU A 129 -7.61 8.93 17.89
N CYS A 130 -7.92 9.65 16.81
CA CYS A 130 -9.11 9.43 16.00
C CYS A 130 -8.74 8.76 14.68
N ASP A 131 -9.20 7.52 14.50
CA ASP A 131 -8.96 6.73 13.29
C ASP A 131 -10.23 6.68 12.43
N ILE A 132 -10.09 7.01 11.15
CA ILE A 132 -11.11 6.71 10.14
C ILE A 132 -10.57 5.58 9.27
N TYR A 133 -11.22 4.41 9.33
CA TYR A 133 -10.83 3.23 8.56
C TYR A 133 -11.46 3.21 7.17
N TYR A 134 -10.67 2.77 6.19
CA TYR A 134 -11.08 2.68 4.79
C TYR A 134 -10.88 1.27 4.25
N ASP A 135 -11.88 0.77 3.53
CA ASP A 135 -11.84 -0.54 2.86
C ASP A 135 -12.66 -0.47 1.56
N SER A 136 -12.53 -1.49 0.71
CA SER A 136 -13.40 -1.68 -0.44
C SER A 136 -14.82 -2.04 0.00
N ASP A 137 -15.81 -1.89 -0.89
CA ASP A 137 -17.19 -2.33 -0.65
C ASP A 137 -17.30 -3.83 -0.35
N ARG A 138 -16.26 -4.61 -0.65
CA ARG A 138 -16.19 -6.07 -0.44
C ARG A 138 -15.37 -6.45 0.78
N TYR A 139 -14.84 -5.48 1.53
CA TYR A 139 -13.96 -5.70 2.67
C TYR A 139 -12.70 -6.49 2.30
N ASP A 140 -12.11 -6.17 1.14
CA ASP A 140 -10.96 -6.91 0.62
C ASP A 140 -9.71 -6.70 1.50
N LEU A 141 -9.56 -5.55 2.17
CA LEU A 141 -8.45 -5.31 3.09
C LEU A 141 -8.65 -6.05 4.41
N MET A 142 -9.82 -5.91 5.03
CA MET A 142 -10.12 -6.56 6.30
C MET A 142 -10.02 -8.09 6.22
N LYS A 143 -10.41 -8.70 5.10
CA LYS A 143 -10.28 -10.16 4.88
C LYS A 143 -8.84 -10.65 4.91
N GLU A 144 -7.90 -9.78 4.53
CA GLU A 144 -6.47 -10.08 4.47
C GLU A 144 -5.71 -9.49 5.69
N ASP A 145 -6.44 -8.99 6.69
CA ASP A 145 -5.93 -8.33 7.92
C ASP A 145 -5.14 -7.02 7.66
N TYR A 146 -5.48 -6.31 6.58
CA TYR A 146 -4.96 -4.97 6.27
C TYR A 146 -5.88 -3.89 6.83
N TRP A 147 -5.30 -2.87 7.46
CA TRP A 147 -6.00 -1.76 8.09
C TRP A 147 -5.48 -0.43 7.54
N LEU A 148 -6.15 0.09 6.51
CA LEU A 148 -5.90 1.43 5.99
C LEU A 148 -6.70 2.44 6.82
N ARG A 149 -6.03 3.45 7.37
CA ARG A 149 -6.66 4.46 8.21
C ARG A 149 -6.12 5.86 7.94
N TRP A 150 -6.97 6.86 8.15
CA TRP A 150 -6.56 8.25 8.30
C TRP A 150 -6.48 8.55 9.80
N ARG A 151 -5.30 8.95 10.26
CA ARG A 151 -5.01 9.24 11.68
C ARG A 151 -4.29 10.57 11.78
N ASN A 152 -4.85 11.50 12.56
CA ASN A 152 -4.22 12.79 12.89
C ASN A 152 -3.65 13.58 11.70
N GLY A 153 -4.29 13.47 10.54
CA GLY A 153 -3.88 14.21 9.34
C GLY A 153 -2.95 13.46 8.39
N ASP A 154 -2.65 12.18 8.66
CA ASP A 154 -1.81 11.35 7.79
C ASP A 154 -2.49 10.01 7.45
N TRP A 155 -2.09 9.44 6.32
CA TRP A 155 -2.48 8.09 5.93
C TRP A 155 -1.56 7.08 6.58
N GLU A 156 -2.13 6.04 7.18
CA GLU A 156 -1.38 4.90 7.72
C GLU A 156 -1.96 3.59 7.20
N LEU A 157 -1.08 2.62 6.95
CA LEU A 157 -1.46 1.24 6.66
C LEU A 157 -0.77 0.30 7.66
N LYS A 158 -1.57 -0.44 8.42
CA LYS A 158 -1.12 -1.58 9.21
C LYS A 158 -1.41 -2.87 8.44
N TYR A 159 -0.43 -3.75 8.31
CA TYR A 159 -0.58 -4.99 7.54
C TYR A 159 0.23 -6.15 8.16
N PRO A 160 -0.24 -7.40 8.00
CA PRO A 160 0.33 -8.55 8.69
C PRO A 160 1.67 -8.93 8.09
N VAL A 161 2.59 -9.29 8.98
CA VAL A 161 3.92 -9.84 8.65
C VAL A 161 3.98 -11.34 8.83
N GLY A 162 3.08 -11.87 9.66
CA GLY A 162 2.98 -13.27 10.00
C GLY A 162 2.71 -13.47 11.49
N VAL A 163 2.77 -14.74 11.91
CA VAL A 163 2.59 -15.13 13.30
C VAL A 163 3.91 -15.70 13.81
N HIS A 164 4.42 -15.13 14.91
CA HIS A 164 5.62 -15.64 15.57
C HIS A 164 5.31 -16.99 16.27
N PRO A 165 6.24 -17.97 16.32
CA PRO A 165 6.02 -19.26 16.98
C PRO A 165 5.57 -19.19 18.44
N THR A 166 5.79 -18.06 19.12
CA THR A 166 5.31 -17.80 20.48
C THR A 166 3.81 -17.48 20.55
N GLY A 167 3.11 -17.42 19.42
CA GLY A 167 1.71 -17.00 19.29
C GLY A 167 1.52 -15.48 19.32
N SER A 168 2.53 -14.69 18.93
CA SER A 168 2.37 -13.24 18.77
C SER A 168 2.03 -12.93 17.32
N THR A 169 1.12 -12.00 17.09
CA THR A 169 0.86 -11.47 15.74
C THR A 169 1.82 -10.32 15.46
N LEU A 170 2.39 -10.31 14.26
CA LEU A 170 3.38 -9.33 13.83
C LEU A 170 2.78 -8.45 12.74
N TYR A 171 3.00 -7.15 12.86
CA TYR A 171 2.52 -6.17 11.89
C TYR A 171 3.62 -5.20 11.49
N HIS A 172 3.52 -4.70 10.26
CA HIS A 172 4.20 -3.47 9.86
C HIS A 172 3.19 -2.34 9.85
N GLU A 173 3.66 -1.14 10.19
CA GLU A 173 2.94 0.10 9.97
C GLU A 173 3.76 1.01 9.07
N THR A 174 3.09 1.69 8.14
CA THR A 174 3.74 2.63 7.22
C THR A 174 2.81 3.82 6.98
N SER A 175 3.38 5.03 7.01
CA SER A 175 2.72 6.25 6.52
C SER A 175 3.25 6.69 5.14
N ASN A 176 4.15 5.92 4.55
CA ASN A 176 4.68 6.23 3.23
C ASN A 176 3.63 5.93 2.16
N VAL A 177 3.06 6.97 1.56
CA VAL A 177 2.01 6.86 0.52
C VAL A 177 2.38 5.93 -0.63
N ARG A 178 3.65 5.90 -1.07
CA ARG A 178 4.06 4.99 -2.17
C ARG A 178 4.02 3.53 -1.75
N ASP A 179 4.46 3.24 -0.52
CA ASP A 179 4.40 1.90 0.06
C ASP A 179 2.94 1.46 0.22
N ILE A 180 2.09 2.32 0.80
CA ILE A 180 0.64 2.11 0.93
C ILE A 180 0.03 1.74 -0.43
N VAL A 181 0.21 2.60 -1.44
CA VAL A 181 -0.35 2.36 -2.78
C VAL A 181 0.17 1.04 -3.36
N SER A 182 1.46 0.73 -3.23
CA SER A 182 2.03 -0.50 -3.76
C SER A 182 1.42 -1.76 -3.13
N LYS A 183 1.12 -1.73 -1.83
CA LYS A 183 0.50 -2.84 -1.10
C LYS A 183 -0.96 -3.00 -1.48
N LEU A 184 -1.71 -1.90 -1.56
CA LEU A 184 -3.12 -1.93 -1.95
C LEU A 184 -3.32 -2.40 -3.40
N GLN A 185 -2.41 -2.03 -4.32
CA GLN A 185 -2.47 -2.46 -5.72
C GLN A 185 -2.37 -3.97 -5.91
N ILE A 186 -1.70 -4.67 -4.99
CA ILE A 186 -1.59 -6.14 -5.02
C ILE A 186 -2.93 -6.79 -4.62
N LEU A 187 -3.62 -6.21 -3.64
CA LEU A 187 -4.81 -6.78 -3.02
C LEU A 187 -6.10 -6.42 -3.77
N ILE A 188 -6.15 -5.21 -4.34
CA ILE A 188 -7.31 -4.70 -5.05
C ILE A 188 -6.99 -4.76 -6.55
N PRO A 189 -7.49 -5.77 -7.30
CA PRO A 189 -7.31 -5.81 -8.74
C PRO A 189 -7.89 -4.52 -9.32
N GLN A 190 -7.04 -3.71 -9.94
CA GLN A 190 -7.48 -2.52 -10.66
C GLN A 190 -8.46 -2.99 -11.74
N LYS A 191 -9.77 -2.83 -11.50
CA LYS A 191 -10.69 -2.71 -12.64
C LYS A 191 -10.23 -1.48 -13.39
N ASN A 192 -10.04 -1.59 -14.70
CA ASN A 192 -9.75 -0.50 -15.64
C ASN A 192 -10.79 0.65 -15.56
N ASN A 193 -10.80 1.39 -14.46
CA ASN A 193 -11.48 2.66 -14.33
C ASN A 193 -10.37 3.70 -14.35
N GLN A 194 -9.97 4.09 -15.55
CA GLN A 194 -9.19 5.29 -15.73
C GLN A 194 -10.06 6.48 -15.26
N ILE A 195 -9.69 7.08 -14.14
CA ILE A 195 -10.37 8.28 -13.62
C ILE A 195 -9.67 9.49 -14.23
N GLY A 196 -10.44 10.34 -14.91
CA GLY A 196 -9.99 11.63 -15.43
C GLY A 196 -10.70 12.77 -14.71
N GLU A 197 -9.99 13.88 -14.50
CA GLU A 197 -10.51 15.10 -13.88
C GLU A 197 -10.52 16.25 -14.90
N ILE A 198 -11.51 17.14 -14.80
CA ILE A 198 -11.59 18.39 -15.57
C ILE A 198 -11.73 19.53 -14.57
N GLU A 199 -10.69 20.33 -14.44
CA GLU A 199 -10.65 21.50 -13.55
C GLU A 199 -10.83 22.80 -14.34
N MET A 200 -11.49 23.79 -13.74
CA MET A 200 -11.61 25.15 -14.27
C MET A 200 -11.46 26.16 -13.15
N VAL A 201 -10.49 27.06 -13.26
CA VAL A 201 -10.23 28.12 -12.27
C VAL A 201 -11.07 29.35 -12.60
N VAL A 202 -11.82 29.86 -11.62
CA VAL A 202 -12.61 31.11 -11.71
C VAL A 202 -12.08 32.16 -10.73
N LYS A 203 -12.33 33.44 -11.00
CA LYS A 203 -11.86 34.54 -10.15
C LYS A 203 -12.86 34.88 -9.05
N GLU A 204 -14.15 34.72 -9.32
CA GLU A 204 -15.23 35.06 -8.39
C GLU A 204 -16.18 33.87 -8.17
N LYS A 205 -16.74 33.76 -6.95
CA LYS A 205 -17.68 32.69 -6.59
C LYS A 205 -18.97 32.72 -7.42
N SER A 206 -19.35 33.89 -7.93
CA SER A 206 -20.49 34.10 -8.83
C SER A 206 -20.35 33.37 -10.17
N GLU A 207 -19.13 33.06 -10.61
CA GLU A 207 -18.82 32.42 -11.90
C GLU A 207 -18.92 30.87 -11.84
N VAL A 208 -18.95 30.29 -10.63
CA VAL A 208 -18.97 28.84 -10.41
C VAL A 208 -20.11 28.12 -11.16
N PRO A 209 -21.36 28.63 -11.19
CA PRO A 209 -22.43 27.96 -11.92
C PRO A 209 -22.17 27.85 -13.43
N GLU A 210 -21.53 28.86 -14.03
CA GLU A 210 -21.21 28.84 -15.46
C GLU A 210 -20.01 27.92 -15.75
N ALA A 211 -18.96 27.97 -14.91
CA ALA A 211 -17.82 27.08 -15.01
C ALA A 211 -18.22 25.60 -14.87
N SER A 212 -19.11 25.29 -13.92
CA SER A 212 -19.64 23.93 -13.73
C SER A 212 -20.39 23.43 -14.98
N LYS A 213 -21.22 24.28 -15.62
CA LYS A 213 -21.88 23.92 -16.89
C LYS A 213 -20.89 23.66 -18.03
N LYS A 214 -19.80 24.44 -18.11
CA LYS A 214 -18.73 24.24 -19.10
C LYS A 214 -18.01 22.91 -18.87
N ILE A 215 -17.65 22.59 -17.62
CA ILE A 215 -17.07 21.30 -17.24
C ILE A 215 -18.00 20.16 -17.65
N ASP A 216 -19.29 20.22 -17.30
CA ASP A 216 -20.27 19.19 -17.69
C ASP A 216 -20.39 19.04 -19.21
N SER A 217 -20.29 20.14 -19.97
CA SER A 217 -20.32 20.11 -21.44
C SER A 217 -19.07 19.43 -22.02
N ILE A 218 -17.88 19.74 -21.51
CA ILE A 218 -16.61 19.12 -21.93
C ILE A 218 -16.63 17.63 -21.59
N ALA A 219 -17.09 17.28 -20.38
CA ALA A 219 -17.24 15.88 -19.96
C ALA A 219 -18.11 15.08 -20.93
N ARG A 220 -19.24 15.64 -21.39
CA ARG A 220 -20.10 14.99 -22.40
C ARG A 220 -19.38 14.81 -23.75
N GLN A 221 -18.63 15.81 -24.21
CA GLN A 221 -17.88 15.72 -25.47
C GLN A 221 -16.78 14.65 -25.42
N LEU A 222 -16.12 14.51 -24.28
CA LEU A 222 -15.08 13.52 -24.04
C LEU A 222 -15.63 12.15 -23.63
N ASN A 223 -16.96 11.98 -23.59
CA ASN A 223 -17.64 10.77 -23.13
C ASN A 223 -17.26 10.35 -21.69
N PHE A 224 -16.92 11.32 -20.84
CA PHE A 224 -16.66 11.11 -19.42
C PHE A 224 -17.98 10.93 -18.69
N LYS A 225 -18.10 9.84 -17.93
CA LYS A 225 -19.26 9.59 -17.07
C LYS A 225 -19.00 10.21 -15.70
N LYS A 226 -19.88 11.12 -15.28
CA LYS A 226 -19.82 11.73 -13.95
C LYS A 226 -19.90 10.62 -12.90
N LEU A 227 -18.87 10.52 -12.06
CA LEU A 227 -18.85 9.61 -10.93
C LEU A 227 -19.88 10.08 -9.90
N ASN A 228 -20.72 9.17 -9.43
CA ASN A 228 -21.70 9.47 -8.40
C ASN A 228 -21.03 9.40 -7.01
N LEU A 229 -20.35 10.49 -6.64
CA LEU A 229 -19.61 10.60 -5.38
C LEU A 229 -20.51 10.83 -4.16
N THR A 230 -21.80 11.11 -4.36
CA THR A 230 -22.77 11.31 -3.27
C THR A 230 -22.98 10.07 -2.40
N PHE A 231 -22.70 8.86 -2.92
CA PHE A 231 -22.72 7.62 -2.11
C PHE A 231 -21.44 7.42 -1.29
N ALA A 232 -20.31 8.04 -1.70
CA ALA A 232 -19.04 8.01 -0.98
C ALA A 232 -18.98 9.07 0.12
N ALA A 233 -19.58 10.25 -0.11
CA ALA A 233 -19.61 11.34 0.86
C ALA A 233 -20.63 11.14 2.01
N SER A 234 -21.74 10.42 1.79
CA SER A 234 -22.75 10.18 2.83
C SER A 234 -22.25 9.32 4.00
N LYS A 235 -21.19 8.51 3.78
CA LYS A 235 -20.48 7.79 4.84
C LYS A 235 -19.44 8.65 5.58
N ILE A 236 -19.09 9.82 5.07
CA ILE A 236 -18.06 10.70 5.65
C ILE A 236 -18.69 11.80 6.53
N THR A 237 -19.98 12.13 6.36
CA THR A 237 -20.60 13.29 7.04
C THR A 237 -21.82 12.96 7.90
N SER A 238 -22.01 11.71 8.34
CA SER A 238 -23.02 11.42 9.36
C SER A 238 -22.33 11.18 10.70
N PRO A 239 -22.34 12.15 11.64
CA PRO A 239 -22.20 11.79 13.05
C PRO A 239 -23.37 10.87 13.36
N ILE A 240 -23.08 9.69 13.90
CA ILE A 240 -24.11 8.88 14.52
C ILE A 240 -24.55 9.67 15.75
N GLU A 241 -25.67 10.40 15.63
CA GLU A 241 -26.36 10.96 16.79
C GLU A 241 -27.11 9.84 17.51
N ASN A 242 -26.67 9.60 18.76
CA ASN A 242 -27.25 8.86 19.88
C ASN A 242 -27.31 7.32 19.81
#